data_AF-A0AAD5FMJ1-F1
#
_entry.id   AF-A0AAD5FMJ1-F1
#
_cell.length_a   1.000
_cell.length_b   1.000
_cell.length_c   1.000
_cell.angle_alpha   90.00
_cell.angle_beta   90.00
_cell.angle_gamma   90.00
#
_symmetry.space_group_name_H-M   'P 1'
#
loop_
_entity.id
_entity.type
_entity.pdbx_description
1 polymer ?
#
loop_
_entity_poly.entity_id
_entity_poly.type
_entity_poly.pdbx_seq_one_letter_code
_entity_poly.pdbx_strand_id
1 'polypeptide(L)'
;MATLVLFALLPLVSATGRKVFLFPKESNSAYVRITPKNPLNLQAFTLCMRIATELKGRREIILFAYRTQDHDELNVWREEDGQLSLYLRSSGDAVMFNPLPECSPLTCASPGNRSPEPPHFG
;
A
#
# COMPACT_ATOMS: atom_id res chain seq x y z
N MET A 1 24.98 5.86 -54.18
CA MET A 1 24.66 4.99 -53.04
C MET A 1 24.60 5.84 -51.79
N ALA A 2 23.41 6.30 -51.40
CA ALA A 2 23.21 7.08 -50.18
C ALA A 2 22.47 6.20 -49.18
N THR A 3 23.17 5.74 -48.15
CA THR A 3 22.59 4.99 -47.03
C THR A 3 21.92 5.97 -46.07
N LEU A 4 20.59 5.96 -46.05
CA LEU A 4 19.79 6.61 -44.99
C LEU A 4 19.95 5.78 -43.70
N VAL A 5 20.78 6.26 -42.77
CA VAL A 5 20.83 5.73 -41.41
C VAL A 5 19.74 6.44 -40.61
N LEU A 6 18.58 5.79 -40.51
CA LEU A 6 17.51 6.22 -39.63
C LEU A 6 17.92 5.89 -38.19
N PHE A 7 18.59 6.83 -37.50
CA PHE A 7 18.69 6.77 -36.05
C PHE A 7 17.29 6.98 -35.48
N ALA A 8 16.56 5.89 -35.28
CA ALA A 8 15.41 5.89 -34.41
C ALA A 8 15.90 6.24 -33.00
N LEU A 9 15.81 7.52 -32.65
CA LEU A 9 15.87 7.96 -31.26
C LEU A 9 14.64 7.34 -30.58
N LEU A 10 14.79 6.10 -30.11
CA LEU A 10 13.86 5.54 -29.14
C LEU A 10 13.86 6.52 -27.97
N PRO A 11 12.75 7.23 -27.67
CA PRO A 11 12.68 7.97 -26.43
C PRO A 11 12.97 6.96 -25.33
N LEU A 12 14.07 7.17 -24.61
CA LEU A 12 14.32 6.48 -23.36
C LEU A 12 13.26 7.00 -22.39
N VAL A 13 12.07 6.42 -22.46
CA VAL A 13 11.09 6.48 -21.38
C VAL A 13 11.78 5.76 -20.24
N SER A 14 12.49 6.55 -19.43
CA SER A 14 12.80 6.16 -18.07
C SER A 14 11.47 6.11 -17.36
N ALA A 15 10.77 4.98 -17.48
CA ALA A 15 9.76 4.63 -16.51
C ALA A 15 10.54 4.53 -15.20
N THR A 16 10.47 5.58 -14.38
CA THR A 16 10.79 5.49 -12.96
C THR A 16 9.75 4.56 -12.37
N GLY A 17 9.91 3.26 -12.64
CA GLY A 17 8.94 2.22 -12.40
C GLY A 17 8.80 2.06 -10.92
N ARG A 18 7.68 2.53 -10.37
CA ARG A 18 7.32 2.26 -8.99
C ARG A 18 7.27 0.74 -8.84
N LYS A 19 8.21 0.18 -8.07
CA LYS A 19 8.21 -1.26 -7.79
C LYS A 19 7.03 -1.59 -6.88
N VAL A 20 6.30 -2.64 -7.19
CA VAL A 20 5.17 -3.13 -6.41
C VAL A 20 5.40 -4.59 -6.04
N PHE A 21 4.89 -5.00 -4.89
CA PHE A 21 4.79 -6.41 -4.55
C PHE A 21 3.46 -6.95 -5.09
N LEU A 22 3.52 -8.04 -5.84
CA LEU A 22 2.34 -8.67 -6.43
C LEU A 22 2.12 -10.04 -5.79
N PHE A 23 0.92 -10.26 -5.28
CA PHE A 23 0.46 -11.55 -4.74
C PHE A 23 -0.70 -12.04 -5.61
N PRO A 24 -0.43 -12.77 -6.71
CA PRO A 24 -1.42 -13.03 -7.75
C PRO A 24 -2.45 -14.12 -7.37
N LYS A 25 -2.17 -14.90 -6.32
CA LYS A 25 -3.05 -15.95 -5.82
C LYS A 25 -2.89 -16.07 -4.32
N GLU A 26 -3.93 -16.60 -3.68
CA GLU A 26 -3.88 -16.96 -2.27
C GLU A 26 -2.77 -17.99 -1.99
N SER A 27 -2.07 -17.79 -0.88
CA SER A 27 -1.01 -18.67 -0.40
C SER A 27 -0.81 -18.48 1.10
N ASN A 28 -0.32 -19.52 1.76
CA ASN A 28 0.15 -19.49 3.16
C ASN A 28 1.69 -19.35 3.27
N SER A 29 2.39 -19.18 2.15
CA SER A 29 3.86 -19.13 2.09
C SER A 29 4.42 -17.93 1.33
N ALA A 30 3.58 -17.19 0.59
CA ALA A 30 3.99 -15.97 -0.11
C ALA A 30 3.92 -14.76 0.84
N TYR A 31 5.07 -14.20 1.21
CA TYR A 31 5.17 -12.97 2.02
C TYR A 31 6.43 -12.18 1.67
N VAL A 32 6.47 -10.92 2.09
CA VAL A 32 7.65 -10.05 1.98
C VAL A 32 8.08 -9.63 3.37
N ARG A 33 9.35 -9.85 3.72
CA ARG A 33 9.95 -9.31 4.93
C ARG A 33 10.54 -7.94 4.64
N ILE A 34 10.07 -6.91 5.34
CA ILE A 34 10.65 -5.57 5.29
C ILE A 34 11.62 -5.45 6.46
N THR A 35 12.90 -5.19 6.17
CA THR A 35 13.90 -4.91 7.20
C THR A 35 13.87 -3.41 7.51
N PRO A 36 13.50 -3.01 8.74
CA PRO A 36 13.48 -1.61 9.10
C PRO A 36 14.92 -1.08 9.21
N LYS A 37 15.14 0.18 8.86
CA LYS A 37 16.46 0.82 8.97
C LYS A 37 16.86 1.10 10.42
N ASN A 38 15.86 1.26 11.30
CA ASN A 38 16.03 1.49 12.73
C ASN A 38 15.21 0.46 13.53
N PRO A 39 15.60 0.14 14.77
CA PRO A 39 14.77 -0.67 15.65
C PRO A 39 13.38 -0.04 15.84
N LEU A 40 12.33 -0.86 15.78
CA LEU A 40 10.94 -0.43 15.94
C LEU A 40 10.53 -0.41 17.43
N ASN A 41 11.26 0.34 18.25
CA ASN A 41 10.88 0.63 19.64
C ASN A 41 9.97 1.87 19.66
N LEU A 42 8.71 1.69 19.29
CA LEU A 42 7.80 2.79 18.94
C LEU A 42 6.90 3.19 20.12
N GLN A 43 6.92 4.46 20.50
CA GLN A 43 5.88 5.07 21.35
C GLN A 43 4.77 5.74 20.52
N ALA A 44 5.12 6.15 19.31
CA ALA A 44 4.24 6.71 18.30
C ALA A 44 4.77 6.32 16.93
N PHE A 45 3.89 6.21 15.94
CA PHE A 45 4.26 5.85 14.58
C PHE A 45 3.26 6.38 13.56
N THR A 46 3.71 6.44 12.31
CA THR A 46 2.86 6.67 11.15
C THR A 46 3.15 5.58 10.14
N LEU A 47 2.12 4.83 9.73
CA LEU A 47 2.22 3.78 8.72
C LEU A 47 1.50 4.24 7.45
N CYS A 48 2.22 4.26 6.33
CA CYS A 48 1.66 4.60 5.02
C CYS A 48 1.90 3.47 4.02
N MET A 49 0.86 3.07 3.30
CA MET A 49 0.92 2.03 2.28
C MET A 49 -0.07 2.33 1.15
N ARG A 50 0.27 1.88 -0.07
CA ARG A 50 -0.63 1.91 -1.22
C ARG A 50 -0.96 0.49 -1.60
N ILE A 51 -2.23 0.12 -1.43
CA ILE A 51 -2.72 -1.25 -1.63
C ILE A 51 -3.83 -1.21 -2.67
N ALA A 52 -3.84 -2.20 -3.55
CA ALA A 52 -4.94 -2.47 -4.46
C ALA A 52 -5.25 -3.97 -4.38
N THR A 53 -6.53 -4.30 -4.25
CA THR A 53 -7.00 -5.68 -4.20
C THR A 53 -8.34 -5.78 -4.90
N GLU A 54 -8.50 -6.82 -5.70
CA GLU A 54 -9.77 -7.18 -6.34
C GLU A 54 -10.50 -8.29 -5.56
N LEU A 55 -9.98 -8.67 -4.39
CA LEU A 55 -10.63 -9.66 -3.53
C LEU A 55 -11.94 -9.09 -2.98
N LYS A 56 -13.02 -9.37 -3.71
CA LYS A 56 -14.40 -9.10 -3.30
C LYS A 56 -14.86 -10.19 -2.34
N GLY A 57 -15.51 -9.81 -1.24
CA GLY A 57 -16.13 -10.76 -0.31
C GLY A 57 -15.81 -10.53 1.17
N ARG A 58 -16.37 -11.43 1.99
CA ARG A 58 -16.32 -11.49 3.47
C ARG A 58 -15.11 -12.28 3.95
N ARG A 59 -13.90 -11.76 3.71
CA ARG A 59 -12.68 -12.39 4.21
C ARG A 59 -11.76 -11.36 4.81
N GLU A 60 -11.22 -11.69 5.98
CA GLU A 60 -10.18 -10.93 6.62
C GLU A 60 -8.86 -11.01 5.83
N ILE A 61 -8.26 -9.85 5.57
CA ILE A 61 -6.99 -9.73 4.83
C ILE A 61 -6.01 -8.96 5.70
N ILE A 62 -4.89 -9.60 6.06
CA ILE A 62 -3.76 -8.91 6.68
C ILE A 62 -3.10 -7.99 5.66
N LEU A 63 -3.02 -6.70 5.98
CA LEU A 63 -2.41 -5.66 5.14
C LEU A 63 -0.97 -5.35 5.59
N PHE A 64 -0.73 -5.38 6.89
CA PHE A 64 0.58 -5.19 7.49
C PHE A 64 0.66 -5.97 8.80
N ALA A 65 1.78 -6.67 9.02
CA ALA A 65 2.05 -7.37 10.27
C ALA A 65 3.47 -7.07 10.76
N TYR A 66 3.58 -6.64 12.00
CA TYR A 66 4.82 -6.57 12.74
C TYR A 66 4.71 -7.38 14.03
N ARG A 67 5.53 -8.42 14.11
CA ARG A 67 5.54 -9.40 15.20
C ARG A 67 6.88 -9.35 15.93
N THR A 68 6.83 -9.28 17.25
CA THR A 68 7.98 -9.49 18.15
C THR A 68 8.05 -10.96 18.57
N GLN A 69 9.04 -11.32 19.39
CA GLN A 69 9.17 -12.71 19.86
C GLN A 69 7.91 -13.20 20.57
N ASP A 70 7.25 -12.31 21.31
CA ASP A 70 6.21 -12.67 22.26
C ASP A 70 4.78 -12.40 21.72
N HIS A 71 4.59 -11.43 20.84
CA HIS A 71 3.26 -11.01 20.39
C HIS A 71 3.25 -10.36 19.00
N ASP A 72 2.06 -10.28 18.42
CA ASP A 72 1.80 -9.44 17.26
C ASP A 72 1.71 -7.99 17.75
N GLU A 73 2.82 -7.26 17.61
CA GLU A 73 2.96 -5.90 18.11
C GLU A 73 2.01 -4.93 17.42
N LEU A 74 1.87 -5.08 16.10
CA LEU A 74 1.15 -4.13 15.26
C LEU A 74 0.63 -4.84 14.02
N ASN A 75 -0.69 -4.99 13.92
CA ASN A 75 -1.35 -5.55 12.75
C ASN A 75 -2.40 -4.58 12.19
N VAL A 76 -2.44 -4.49 10.86
CA VAL A 76 -3.52 -3.81 10.14
C VAL A 76 -4.25 -4.84 9.30
N TRP A 77 -5.56 -4.96 9.51
CA TRP A 77 -6.41 -5.85 8.72
C TRP A 77 -7.44 -5.05 7.95
N ARG A 78 -7.91 -5.65 6.86
CA ARG A 78 -9.25 -5.41 6.34
C ARG A 78 -10.14 -6.54 6.87
N GLU A 79 -11.16 -6.18 7.63
CA GLU A 79 -12.13 -7.12 8.20
C GLU A 79 -13.12 -7.62 7.14
N GLU A 80 -13.91 -8.65 7.48
CA GLU A 80 -14.87 -9.26 6.55
C GLU A 80 -15.91 -8.26 6.02
N ASP A 81 -16.29 -7.26 6.81
CA ASP A 81 -17.24 -6.21 6.43
C ASP A 81 -16.59 -5.07 5.62
N GLY A 82 -15.28 -5.15 5.38
CA GLY A 82 -14.51 -4.18 4.63
C GLY A 82 -13.97 -3.01 5.46
N GLN A 83 -14.29 -2.93 6.76
CA GLN A 83 -13.64 -1.99 7.67
C GLN A 83 -12.16 -2.30 7.78
N LEU A 84 -11.35 -1.28 8.10
CA LEU A 84 -9.97 -1.50 8.49
C LEU A 84 -9.88 -1.57 9.99
N SER A 85 -9.00 -2.41 10.50
CA SER A 85 -8.75 -2.53 11.93
C SER A 85 -7.26 -2.44 12.23
N LEU A 86 -6.95 -1.85 13.38
CA LEU A 86 -5.61 -1.76 13.94
C LEU A 86 -5.57 -2.48 15.28
N TYR A 87 -4.76 -3.52 15.36
CA TYR A 87 -4.47 -4.25 16.60
C TYR A 87 -3.06 -3.91 17.07
N LEU A 88 -2.92 -3.65 18.37
CA LEU A 88 -1.64 -3.45 19.04
C LEU A 88 -1.44 -4.53 20.09
N ARG A 89 -0.22 -5.09 20.14
CA ARG A 89 0.24 -6.04 21.16
C ARG A 89 -0.72 -7.24 21.38
N SER A 90 -1.22 -7.81 20.29
CA SER A 90 -2.22 -8.90 20.32
C SER A 90 -3.43 -8.61 21.23
N SER A 91 -3.81 -7.33 21.36
CA SER A 91 -5.05 -6.92 22.03
C SER A 91 -6.24 -7.64 21.39
N GLY A 92 -7.19 -8.08 22.22
CA GLY A 92 -8.48 -8.57 21.72
C GLY A 92 -9.35 -7.46 21.14
N ASP A 93 -9.04 -6.21 21.48
CA ASP A 93 -9.76 -5.03 21.01
C ASP A 93 -8.96 -4.31 19.92
N ALA A 94 -9.61 -4.08 18.78
CA ALA A 94 -9.09 -3.30 17.66
C ALA A 94 -9.66 -1.89 17.62
N VAL A 95 -8.89 -0.95 17.07
CA VAL A 95 -9.43 0.33 16.60
C VAL A 95 -9.96 0.15 15.19
N MET A 96 -11.25 0.42 15.00
CA MET A 96 -11.93 0.29 13.71
C MET A 96 -11.92 1.61 12.93
N PHE A 97 -11.72 1.51 11.63
CA PHE A 97 -11.79 2.61 10.68
C PHE A 97 -12.80 2.25 9.60
N ASN A 98 -13.54 3.27 9.18
CA ASN A 98 -14.52 3.13 8.10
C ASN A 98 -13.87 2.52 6.84
N PRO A 99 -14.63 1.74 6.06
CA PRO A 99 -14.12 1.16 4.82
C PRO A 99 -13.53 2.24 3.92
N LEU A 100 -12.40 1.92 3.29
CA LEU A 100 -11.85 2.80 2.28
C LEU A 100 -12.83 2.91 1.11
N PRO A 101 -13.02 4.11 0.52
CA PRO A 101 -13.83 4.23 -0.68
C PRO A 101 -13.26 3.30 -1.75
N GLU A 102 -14.11 2.47 -2.34
CA GLU A 102 -13.71 1.57 -3.42
C GLU A 102 -13.12 2.42 -4.55
N CYS A 103 -11.83 2.25 -4.81
CA CYS A 103 -11.19 2.90 -5.93
C CYS A 103 -11.70 2.22 -7.21
N SER A 104 -12.79 2.72 -7.80
CA SER A 104 -13.15 2.41 -9.17
C SER A 104 -11.98 2.81 -10.10
N PRO A 105 -11.74 2.10 -11.22
CA PRO A 105 -10.72 2.49 -12.20
C PRO A 105 -10.82 3.95 -12.66
N LEU A 106 -12.01 4.55 -12.56
CA LEU A 106 -12.30 5.95 -12.89
C LEU A 106 -11.83 6.95 -11.82
N THR A 107 -11.66 6.55 -10.57
CA THR A 107 -11.33 7.42 -9.43
C THR A 107 -9.88 7.32 -8.97
N CYS A 108 -9.16 6.26 -9.35
CA CYS A 108 -7.74 6.06 -9.00
C CYS A 108 -6.78 6.56 -10.10
N ALA A 109 -7.26 7.30 -11.11
CA ALA A 109 -6.39 8.14 -11.93
C ALA A 109 -5.78 9.20 -11.02
N SER A 110 -4.45 9.23 -10.88
CA SER A 110 -3.75 10.31 -10.18
C SER A 110 -4.38 11.65 -10.56
N PRO A 111 -4.63 12.58 -9.63
CA PRO A 111 -4.75 13.97 -10.01
C PRO A 111 -3.36 14.36 -10.53
N GLY A 112 -3.16 14.17 -11.83
CA GLY A 112 -2.07 14.79 -12.55
C GLY A 112 -2.24 16.28 -12.34
N ASN A 113 -1.34 16.85 -11.55
CA ASN A 113 -1.03 18.27 -11.56
C ASN A 113 -2.06 19.24 -10.93
N ARG A 114 -2.59 18.95 -9.74
CA ARG A 114 -3.20 20.01 -8.92
C ARG A 114 -2.24 20.39 -7.79
N SER A 115 -1.58 21.54 -7.95
CA SER A 115 -0.78 22.19 -6.91
C SER A 115 -1.64 22.36 -5.65
N PRO A 116 -1.12 22.14 -4.43
CA PRO A 116 -1.88 22.43 -3.22
C PRO A 116 -2.16 23.94 -3.16
N GLU A 117 -3.44 24.32 -3.17
CA GLU A 117 -3.85 25.69 -2.84
C GLU A 117 -3.52 25.93 -1.35
N PRO A 118 -2.90 27.07 -0.99
CA PRO A 118 -2.67 27.40 0.41
C PRO A 118 -4.01 27.62 1.13
N PRO A 119 -4.09 27.28 2.43
CA PRO A 119 -5.30 27.52 3.21
C PRO A 119 -5.56 29.03 3.32
N HIS A 120 -6.74 29.45 2.88
CA HIS A 120 -7.28 30.76 3.21
C HIS A 120 -7.78 30.74 4.65
N PHE A 121 -7.04 31.41 5.54
CA PHE A 121 -7.55 31.79 6.85
C PHE A 121 -8.41 33.04 6.67
N GLY A 122 -9.71 32.92 6.96
CA GLY A 122 -10.63 34.03 7.16
C GLY A 122 -10.91 34.24 8.63
#